data_AF-X0RV93-F1
#
_entry.id   AF-X0RV93-F1
#
_cell.length_a   1.000
_cell.length_b   1.000
_cell.length_c   1.000
_cell.angle_alpha   90.00
_cell.angle_beta   90.00
_cell.angle_gamma   90.00
#
_symmetry.space_group_name_H-M   'P 1'
#
loop_
_entity.id
_entity.type
_entity.pdbx_description
1 polymer ?
#
loop_
_entity_poly.entity_id
_entity_poly.type
_entity_poly.pdbx_seq_one_letter_code
_entity_poly.pdbx_strand_id
1 'polypeptide(L)' 'VAVNAAPASVAIAKRLLWEGVTETPRETMAKEKPLLAWVGKQPDAVEGVRSFLERRPPEWKLRASTDLPEWPGE' A
#
# COMPACT_ATOMS: atom_id res chain seq x y z
N VAL A 1 14.09 6.32 3.80
CA VAL A 1 12.92 5.41 3.81
C VAL A 1 11.65 6.13 3.35
N ALA A 2 11.21 7.21 4.00
CA ALA A 2 9.92 7.87 3.70
C ALA A 2 9.72 8.36 2.25
N VAL A 3 10.79 8.73 1.54
CA VAL A 3 10.70 9.20 0.14
C VAL A 3 10.81 8.08 -0.90
N ASN A 4 11.31 6.90 -0.51
CA ASN A 4 11.64 5.82 -1.46
C ASN A 4 10.48 4.84 -1.69
N ALA A 5 9.40 4.94 -0.92
CA ALA A 5 8.27 4.04 -0.98
C ALA A 5 6.96 4.83 -1.03
N ALA A 6 5.99 4.33 -1.79
CA ALA A 6 4.68 4.96 -1.93
C ALA A 6 4.01 5.12 -0.55
N PRO A 7 3.63 6.34 -0.13
CA PRO A 7 3.07 6.59 1.19
C PRO A 7 1.84 5.74 1.50
N ALA A 8 0.93 5.57 0.53
CA ALA A 8 -0.25 4.74 0.70
C ALA A 8 0.09 3.26 0.93
N SER A 9 1.02 2.69 0.15
CA SER A 9 1.46 1.30 0.34
C SER A 9 2.08 1.07 1.72
N VAL A 10 2.91 2.00 2.20
CA VAL A 10 3.51 1.92 3.54
C VAL A 10 2.44 2.00 4.64
N ALA A 11 1.45 2.89 4.49
CA ALA A 11 0.36 3.02 5.46
C ALA A 11 -0.49 1.74 5.54
N ILE A 12 -0.86 1.18 4.38
CA ILE A 12 -1.62 -0.07 4.28
C ILE A 12 -0.84 -1.22 4.91
N ALA A 13 0.43 -1.43 4.50
CA ALA A 13 1.26 -2.51 5.01
C ALA A 13 1.49 -2.38 6.53
N LYS A 14 1.68 -1.16 7.04
CA LYS A 14 1.84 -0.91 8.47
C LYS A 14 0.56 -1.24 9.24
N ARG A 15 -0.62 -0.86 8.74
CA ARG A 15 -1.89 -1.16 9.40
C ARG A 15 -2.18 -2.67 9.37
N LEU A 16 -1.96 -3.35 8.24
CA LEU A 16 -2.06 -4.82 8.15
C LEU A 16 -1.12 -5.52 9.12
N LEU A 17 0.13 -5.05 9.24
CA LEU A 17 1.08 -5.60 10.19
C LEU A 17 0.60 -5.49 11.63
N TRP A 18 0.01 -4.36 12.02
CA TRP A 18 -0.50 -4.16 13.38
C TRP A 18 -1.74 -4.98 13.68
N GLU A 19 -2.71 -5.05 12.76
CA GLU A 19 -3.90 -5.91 12.92
C GLU A 19 -3.52 -7.39 12.91
N GLY A 20 -2.54 -7.77 12.08
CA GLY A 20 -2.01 -9.12 11.95
C GLY A 20 -1.37 -9.69 13.23
N VAL A 21 -1.05 -8.87 14.23
CA VAL A 21 -0.51 -9.34 15.52
C VAL A 21 -1.49 -10.24 16.26
N THR A 22 -2.80 -10.02 16.07
CA THR A 22 -3.87 -10.78 16.76
C THR A 22 -4.66 -11.68 15.82
N GLU A 23 -4.33 -11.72 14.54
CA GLU A 23 -5.07 -12.45 13.51
C GLU A 23 -4.36 -13.73 13.07
N THR A 24 -5.12 -14.66 12.49
CA THR A 24 -4.58 -15.77 11.74
C THR A 24 -4.10 -15.32 10.36
N PRO A 25 -3.13 -16.04 9.74
CA PRO A 25 -2.70 -15.74 8.36
C PRO A 25 -3.85 -15.72 7.35
N ARG A 26 -4.91 -16.51 7.57
CA ARG A 26 -6.08 -16.56 6.69
C ARG A 26 -6.90 -15.26 6.77
N GLU A 27 -7.09 -14.72 7.97
CA GLU A 27 -7.81 -13.46 8.20
C GLU A 27 -7.02 -12.29 7.60
N THR A 28 -5.72 -12.21 7.87
CA THR A 28 -4.86 -11.17 7.31
C THR A 28 -4.83 -11.23 5.78
N MET A 29 -4.69 -12.41 5.17
CA MET A 29 -4.75 -12.55 3.70
C MET A 29 -6.13 -12.18 3.13
N ALA A 30 -7.21 -12.43 3.86
CA ALA A 30 -8.56 -12.04 3.42
C ALA A 30 -8.70 -10.51 3.35
N LYS A 31 -8.10 -9.77 4.29
CA LYS A 31 -8.02 -8.31 4.27
C LYS A 31 -7.03 -7.77 3.24
N GLU A 32 -5.86 -8.39 3.11
CA GLU A 32 -4.81 -7.93 2.20
C GLU A 32 -5.23 -8.01 0.72
N LYS A 33 -5.95 -9.07 0.31
CA LYS A 33 -6.36 -9.27 -1.09
C LYS A 33 -7.05 -8.06 -1.74
N PRO A 34 -8.16 -7.51 -1.18
CA PRO A 34 -8.81 -6.34 -1.75
C PRO A 34 -7.94 -5.08 -1.67
N LEU A 35 -7.13 -4.92 -0.62
CA LEU A 35 -6.21 -3.79 -0.47
C LEU A 35 -5.12 -3.81 -1.54
N LEU A 36 -4.51 -4.97 -1.80
CA LEU A 36 -3.52 -5.17 -2.86
C LEU A 36 -4.12 -4.92 -4.25
N ALA A 37 -5.34 -5.42 -4.48
CA ALA A 37 -6.07 -5.16 -5.72
C ALA A 37 -6.38 -3.67 -5.94
N TRP A 38 -6.64 -2.93 -4.86
CA TRP A 38 -6.80 -1.48 -4.92
C TRP A 38 -5.47 -0.78 -5.21
N VAL A 39 -4.38 -1.14 -4.50
CA VAL A 39 -3.04 -0.56 -4.70
C VAL A 39 -2.59 -0.71 -6.15
N GLY A 40 -2.78 -1.89 -6.74
CA GLY A 40 -2.40 -2.17 -8.13
C GLY A 40 -3.13 -1.31 -9.18
N LYS A 41 -4.24 -0.65 -8.81
CA LYS A 41 -5.00 0.25 -9.69
C LYS A 41 -4.66 1.73 -9.49
N GLN A 42 -3.76 2.06 -8.55
CA GLN A 42 -3.39 3.44 -8.25
C GLN A 42 -2.22 3.91 -9.14
N PRO A 43 -2.10 5.24 -9.39
CA PRO A 43 -1.00 5.79 -10.19
C PRO A 43 0.39 5.45 -9.61
N ASP A 44 0.52 5.35 -8.28
CA ASP A 44 1.79 5.03 -7.63
C ASP A 44 2.28 3.59 -7.93
N ALA A 45 1.40 2.68 -8.34
CA ALA A 45 1.81 1.34 -8.78
C ALA A 45 2.62 1.39 -10.08
N VAL A 46 2.17 2.20 -11.05
CA VAL A 46 2.88 2.41 -12.33
C VAL A 46 4.15 3.21 -12.09
N GLU A 47 4.07 4.27 -11.29
CA GLU A 47 5.20 5.14 -11.00
C GLU A 47 6.35 4.39 -10.31
N GLY A 48 6.05 3.53 -9.33
CA GLY A 48 7.09 2.77 -8.63
C GLY A 48 7.88 1.84 -9.56
N VAL A 49 7.20 1.19 -10.51
CA VAL A 49 7.85 0.35 -11.53
C VAL A 49 8.67 1.21 -12.49
N ARG A 50 8.09 2.31 -12.99
CA ARG A 50 8.74 3.20 -13.95
C ARG A 50 9.99 3.84 -13.36
N SER A 51 9.90 4.46 -12.19
CA SER A 51 11.03 5.15 -11.55
C SER A 51 12.18 4.19 -11.23
N PHE A 52 11.85 2.95 -10.85
CA PHE A 52 12.84 1.90 -10.63
C PHE A 52 13.60 1.55 -11.91
N LEU A 53 12.90 1.33 -13.03
CA LEU A 53 13.52 1.04 -14.32
C LEU A 53 14.34 2.23 -14.86
N GLU A 54 13.85 3.45 -14.66
CA GLU A 54 14.51 4.70 -15.07
C GLU A 54 15.64 5.13 -14.11
N ARG A 55 15.82 4.44 -12.98
CA ARG A 55 16.81 4.75 -11.93
C ARG A 55 16.74 6.19 -11.42
N ARG A 56 15.53 6.72 -11.28
CA ARG A 56 15.27 8.06 -10.74
C ARG A 56 14.44 8.01 -9.45
N PRO A 57 14.41 9.08 -8.66
CA PRO A 57 13.45 9.19 -7.56
C PRO A 57 12.00 9.09 -8.07
N PRO A 58 11.13 8.36 -7.35
CA PRO A 58 9.71 8.29 -7.66
C PRO A 58 8.97 9.59 -7.29
N GLU A 59 7.91 9.89 -8.04
CA GLU A 59 6.97 10.98 -7.77
C GLU A 59 5.61 10.44 -7.29
N TRP A 60 5.52 10.14 -6.00
CA TRP A 60 4.28 9.65 -5.40
C TRP A 60 3.17 10.69 -5.45
N LYS A 61 1.97 10.26 -5.86
CA LYS A 61 0.77 11.09 -5.94
C LYS A 61 -0.17 10.84 -4.76
N LEU A 62 -0.14 9.66 -4.14
CA LEU A 62 -1.04 9.34 -3.04
C LEU A 62 -0.46 9.75 -1.69
N ARG A 63 -1.35 10.23 -0.82
CA ARG A 63 -1.06 10.62 0.56
C ARG A 63 -1.62 9.58 1.53
N ALA A 64 -0.79 9.13 2.46
CA ALA A 64 -1.19 8.20 3.52
C ALA A 64 -2.34 8.70 4.41
N SER A 65 -2.59 10.01 4.47
CA SER A 65 -3.62 10.61 5.32
C SER A 65 -5.00 10.71 4.67
N THR A 66 -5.08 10.67 3.34
CA THR A 66 -6.33 10.97 2.60
C THR A 66 -6.63 9.97 1.48
N ASP A 67 -5.61 9.31 0.94
CA ASP A 67 -5.73 8.48 -0.25
C ASP A 67 -5.52 7.01 0.12
N LEU A 68 -6.49 6.46 0.84
CA LEU A 68 -6.55 5.06 1.24
C LEU A 68 -7.91 4.47 0.84
N PRO A 69 -8.00 3.17 0.54
CA PRO A 69 -9.28 2.51 0.31
C PRO A 69 -10.08 2.41 1.61
N GLU A 70 -11.37 2.10 1.47
CA GLU A 70 -12.15 1.59 2.60
C GLU A 70 -11.46 0.35 3.20
N TRP A 71 -11.43 0.30 4.53
CA TRP A 71 -10.77 -0.80 5.22
C TRP A 71 -11.67 -2.04 5.28
N PRO A 72 -11.20 -3.22 4.86
CA PRO A 72 -12.02 -4.43 4.90
C PRO A 72 -12.37 -4.83 6.34
N GLY A 73 -13.67 -4.93 6.63
CA GLY A 73 -14.19 -5.38 7.92
C GLY A 73 -14.41 -4.28 8.96
N GLU A 74 -14.27 -3.01 8.58
CA GLU A 74 -14.88 -1.87 9.30
C GLU A 74 -16.35 -1.65 8.90
#